data_AF-A0A523C3R7-F1
#
_entry.id   AF-A0A523C3R7-F1
#
_cell.length_a   1.000
_cell.length_b   1.000
_cell.length_c   1.000
_cell.angle_alpha   90.00
_cell.angle_beta   90.00
_cell.angle_gamma   90.00
#
_symmetry.space_group_name_H-M   'P 1'
#
loop_
_entity.id
_entity.type
_entity.pdbx_description
1 polymer ?
#
loop_
_entity_poly.entity_id
_entity_poly.type
_entity_poly.pdbx_seq_one_letter_code
_entity_poly.pdbx_strand_id
1 'polypeptide(L)' 'MTEIPACSFCGKTREQVKHLVRGEGVAICDECVELCRLIIEKEKRGTQE' A
#
# COMPACT_ATOMS: atom_id res chain seq x y z
N MET A 1 7.31 10.94 22.19
CA MET A 1 7.80 10.06 21.12
C MET A 1 6.81 10.16 19.98
N THR A 2 7.14 10.86 18.90
CA THR A 2 6.29 10.96 17.71
C THR A 2 6.37 9.66 16.94
N GLU A 3 5.27 8.94 16.75
CA GLU A 3 5.25 7.75 15.89
C GLU A 3 5.65 8.15 14.47
N ILE A 4 6.64 7.46 13.90
CA ILE A 4 7.05 7.68 12.50
C ILE A 4 6.08 6.88 11.65
N PRO A 5 5.24 7.53 10.84
CA PRO A 5 4.14 6.82 10.23
C PRO A 5 4.66 6.05 9.03
N ALA A 6 4.35 4.76 9.05
CA ALA A 6 4.84 3.77 8.11
C ALA A 6 3.66 3.13 7.39
N CYS A 7 3.89 2.66 6.16
CA CYS A 7 2.92 1.89 5.41
C CYS A 7 2.51 0.65 6.22
N SER A 8 1.21 0.47 6.43
CA SER A 8 0.65 -0.65 7.18
C SER A 8 0.85 -2.00 6.49
N PHE A 9 1.20 -2.01 5.20
CA PHE A 9 1.40 -3.22 4.40
C PHE A 9 2.88 -3.66 4.34
N CYS A 10 3.80 -2.73 4.09
CA CYS A 10 5.23 -3.04 3.91
C CYS A 10 6.13 -2.52 5.02
N GLY A 11 5.61 -1.70 5.95
CA GLY A 11 6.38 -1.10 7.05
C GLY A 11 7.32 0.04 6.64
N LYS A 12 7.34 0.44 5.36
CA LYS A 12 8.21 1.52 4.88
C LYS A 12 7.73 2.89 5.37
N THR A 13 8.68 3.74 5.78
CA THR A 13 8.39 5.13 6.17
C THR A 13 8.28 6.06 4.96
N ARG A 14 7.86 7.31 5.19
CA ARG A 14 7.77 8.34 4.15
C ARG A 14 9.11 8.63 3.44
N GLU A 15 10.26 8.31 4.06
CA GLU A 15 11.58 8.50 3.45
C GLU A 15 11.96 7.38 2.48
N GLN A 16 11.31 6.22 2.59
CA GLN A 16 11.61 5.02 1.81
C GLN A 16 10.69 4.81 0.61
N VAL A 17 9.64 5.63 0.49
CA VAL A 17 8.63 5.53 -0.56
C VAL A 17 8.40 6.88 -1.22
N LYS A 18 7.94 6.86 -2.47
CA LYS A 18 7.71 8.10 -3.22
C LYS A 18 6.46 8.83 -2.72
N HIS A 19 5.42 8.08 -2.40
CA HIS A 19 4.18 8.60 -1.84
C HIS A 19 3.72 7.74 -0.68
N LEU A 20 3.34 8.38 0.43
CA LEU A 20 2.71 7.73 1.57
C LEU A 20 1.39 8.44 1.85
N VAL A 21 0.27 7.76 1.58
CA VAL A 21 -1.09 8.25 1.83
C VAL A 21 -1.50 7.83 3.23
N ARG A 22 -2.10 8.75 4.00
CA ARG A 22 -2.60 8.49 5.35
C ARG A 22 -4.11 8.71 5.43
N GLY A 23 -4.80 7.80 6.08
CA GLY A 23 -6.21 7.92 6.50
C GLY A 23 -6.33 7.87 8.02
N GLU A 24 -7.54 7.65 8.54
CA GLU A 24 -7.79 7.43 9.97
C GLU A 24 -7.10 6.14 10.44
N GLY A 25 -5.95 6.26 11.11
CA GLY A 25 -5.23 5.14 11.72
C GLY A 25 -4.52 4.18 10.75
N VAL A 26 -4.50 4.48 9.46
CA VAL A 26 -3.90 3.62 8.42
C VAL A 26 -3.04 4.44 7.47
N ALA A 27 -1.96 3.84 6.98
CA ALA A 27 -1.15 4.44 5.93
C ALA A 27 -0.81 3.41 4.85
N ILE A 28 -0.78 3.84 3.59
CA ILE A 28 -0.44 2.99 2.44
C ILE A 28 0.50 3.75 1.51
N CYS A 29 1.54 3.08 1.00
CA CYS A 29 2.47 3.66 0.03
C CYS A 29 2.09 3.36 -1.42
N ASP A 30 2.67 4.10 -2.36
CA ASP A 30 2.44 3.92 -3.80
C ASP A 30 2.75 2.51 -4.29
N GLU A 31 3.84 1.90 -3.83
CA GLU A 31 4.21 0.53 -4.21
C GLU A 31 3.16 -0.50 -3.78
N CYS A 32 2.62 -0.35 -2.56
CA CYS A 32 1.58 -1.25 -2.06
C CYS A 32 0.25 -1.04 -2.79
N VAL A 33 -0.09 0.20 -3.15
CA VAL A 33 -1.28 0.48 -3.97
C VAL A 33 -1.17 -0.22 -5.31
N GLU A 34 -0.02 -0.11 -5.99
CA GLU A 34 0.18 -0.74 -7.30
C GLU A 34 0.18 -2.26 -7.19
N LEU A 35 0.83 -2.84 -6.17
CA LEU A 35 0.80 -4.27 -5.94
C LEU A 35 -0.64 -4.79 -5.68
N CYS A 36 -1.39 -4.10 -4.81
CA CYS A 36 -2.79 -4.43 -4.56
C CYS A 36 -3.61 -4.33 -5.84
N ARG A 37 -3.40 -3.30 -6.65
CA ARG A 37 -4.06 -3.13 -7.94
C ARG A 37 -3.77 -4.30 -8.88
N LEU A 38 -2.52 -4.71 -9.03
CA LEU A 38 -2.13 -5.84 -9.89
C LEU A 38 -2.78 -7.14 -9.46
N ILE A 39 -2.83 -7.41 -8.15
CA ILE A 39 -3.51 -8.58 -7.59
C ILE A 39 -5.00 -8.53 -7.93
N ILE A 40 -5.68 -7.41 -7.65
CA ILE A 40 -7.10 -7.22 -7.94
C ILE A 40 -7.39 -7.36 -9.44
N GLU A 41 -6.54 -6.79 -10.31
CA GLU A 41 -6.67 -6.91 -11.76
C GLU A 41 -6.43 -8.34 -12.24
N LYS A 42 -5.54 -9.10 -11.60
CA LYS A 42 -5.34 -10.53 -11.89
C LYS A 42 -6.57 -11.34 -11.50
N GLU A 43 -7.12 -11.13 -10.31
CA GLU A 43 -8.36 -11.79 -9.85
C GLU A 43 -9.55 -11.46 -10.75
N LYS A 44 -9.72 -10.19 -11.15
CA LYS A 44 -10.78 -9.77 -12.09
C LYS A 44 -10.66 -10.42 -13.46
N ARG A 45 -9.45 -10.72 -13.93
CA ARG A 45 -9.19 -11.42 -15.19
C ARG A 45 -9.28 -12.95 -15.04
N GLY A 46 -9.19 -13.45 -13.81
CA GLY A 46 -9.08 -14.86 -13.45
C GLY A 46 -10.37 -15.50 -12.94
N THR A 47 -11.55 -14.88 -13.12
CA THR A 47 -12.83 -15.60 -12.96
C THR A 47 -13.12 -16.47 -14.19
N GLN A 48 -12.13 -17.23 -14.65
CA GLN A 48 -12.26 -18.39 -15.53
C GLN A 48 -11.03 -19.26 -15.27
N GLU A 49 -11.14 -20.13 -14.25
CA GLU A 49 -10.65 -21.52 -14.18
C GLU A 49 -11.06 -22.12 -12.83
#